data_AF-A0AAW2LGL5-F1
#
_entry.id   AF-A0AAW2LGL5-F1
#
_cell.length_a   1.000
_cell.length_b   1.000
_cell.length_c   1.000
_cell.angle_alpha   90.00
_cell.angle_beta   90.00
_cell.angle_gamma   90.00
#
_symmetry.space_group_name_H-M   'P 1'
#
loop_
_entity.id
_entity.type
_entity.pdbx_description
1 polymer ?
#
loop_
_entity_poly.entity_id
_entity_poly.type
_entity_poly.pdbx_seq_one_letter_code
_entity_poly.pdbx_strand_id
1 'polypeptide(L)'
;MAHLDKELAGYWTKLPVIRALMLSHPEVEWIWWMDSDAFFTDMFFEIPILKYDRYNMVVHGYPSLLFKEKSWIALNTGSFLLRNCQWSLNLLDSWAPMGPKGSVRDEAGKILTAKLKGRPAFEADDQSALIYLLISRKDEWMDKVFLENSYYLHGYWVGLVDRYEEYIERNHPGLGDERWPFVTHFVGCKPCGGYGDYSLDRCLQSMERAFNFADNQLLKSYGFSHRGLLSPNVKRIRNETTRPLEVADDINIRTSMHRGSVSEK
;
A
#
# COMPACT_ATOMS: atom_id res chain seq x y z
N MET A 1 11.08 6.09 -14.61
CA MET A 1 11.07 6.92 -13.38
C MET A 1 12.31 7.80 -13.42
N ALA A 2 12.20 9.09 -13.05
CA ALA A 2 13.38 9.95 -12.94
C ALA A 2 14.23 9.53 -11.73
N HIS A 3 15.54 9.40 -11.91
CA HIS A 3 16.48 9.11 -10.83
C HIS A 3 17.03 10.43 -10.28
N LEU A 4 16.42 10.92 -9.18
CA LEU A 4 16.84 12.16 -8.50
C LEU A 4 18.20 12.00 -7.80
N ASP A 5 18.52 10.78 -7.38
CA ASP A 5 19.81 10.40 -6.81
C ASP A 5 20.23 9.06 -7.42
N LYS A 6 21.45 9.00 -7.98
CA LYS A 6 21.99 7.79 -8.61
C LYS A 6 22.48 6.75 -7.60
N GLU A 7 22.73 7.14 -6.35
CA GLU A 7 23.18 6.26 -5.28
C GLU A 7 22.00 5.57 -4.60
N LEU A 8 20.88 6.27 -4.43
CA LEU A 8 19.62 5.72 -3.93
C LEU A 8 18.76 5.14 -5.06
N ALA A 9 19.32 4.19 -5.81
CA ALA A 9 18.63 3.52 -6.91
C ALA A 9 17.76 2.33 -6.45
N GLY A 10 16.84 1.88 -7.31
CA GLY A 10 15.93 0.77 -7.02
C GLY A 10 14.85 1.16 -6.02
N TYR A 11 14.53 0.27 -5.08
CA TYR A 11 13.51 0.51 -4.05
C TYR A 11 13.82 1.74 -3.17
N TRP A 12 15.09 2.11 -3.05
CA TRP A 12 15.56 3.29 -2.31
C TRP A 12 15.20 4.64 -2.95
N THR A 13 14.82 4.65 -4.24
CA THR A 13 14.49 5.89 -4.99
C THR A 13 13.35 6.67 -4.35
N LYS A 14 12.47 5.98 -3.59
CA LYS A 14 11.34 6.61 -2.92
C LYS A 14 11.76 7.66 -1.89
N LEU A 15 12.87 7.49 -1.18
CA LEU A 15 13.33 8.43 -0.15
C LEU A 15 13.61 9.85 -0.71
N PRO A 16 14.49 10.03 -1.73
CA PRO A 16 14.74 11.36 -2.29
C PRO A 16 13.52 11.95 -2.99
N VAL A 17 12.66 11.12 -3.59
CA VAL A 17 11.39 11.57 -4.19
C VAL A 17 10.45 12.13 -3.13
N ILE A 18 10.24 11.40 -2.03
CA ILE A 18 9.38 11.86 -0.92
C ILE A 18 9.94 13.15 -0.31
N ARG A 19 11.26 13.22 -0.07
CA ARG A 19 11.89 14.45 0.46
C ARG A 19 11.66 15.64 -0.47
N ALA A 20 11.86 15.47 -1.77
CA ALA A 20 11.63 16.53 -2.75
C ALA A 20 10.17 17.01 -2.73
N LEU A 21 9.21 16.08 -2.73
CA LEU A 21 7.79 16.40 -2.64
C LEU A 21 7.42 17.14 -1.35
N MET A 22 7.97 16.73 -0.20
CA MET A 22 7.72 17.42 1.09
C MET A 22 8.15 18.89 1.04
N LEU A 23 9.33 19.15 0.47
CA LEU A 23 9.90 20.50 0.39
C LEU A 23 9.23 21.37 -0.68
N SER A 24 8.77 20.78 -1.77
CA SER A 24 8.11 21.51 -2.87
C SER A 24 6.61 21.73 -2.65
N HIS A 25 5.98 20.94 -1.78
CA HIS A 25 4.55 20.98 -1.50
C HIS A 25 4.26 21.15 0.00
N PRO A 26 4.55 22.32 0.61
CA PRO A 26 4.28 22.57 2.02
C PRO A 26 2.79 22.53 2.39
N GLU A 27 1.89 22.65 1.41
CA GLU A 27 0.44 22.53 1.57
C GLU A 27 -0.03 21.09 1.79
N VAL A 28 0.78 20.10 1.40
CA VAL A 28 0.42 18.68 1.53
C VAL A 28 0.68 18.23 2.97
N GLU A 29 -0.37 17.81 3.67
CA GLU A 29 -0.24 17.32 5.04
C GLU A 29 0.33 15.89 5.11
N TRP A 30 -0.07 15.03 4.18
CA TRP A 30 0.33 13.62 4.14
C TRP A 30 0.82 13.25 2.74
N ILE A 31 2.01 12.66 2.67
CA ILE A 31 2.46 11.95 1.49
C ILE A 31 2.13 10.48 1.66
N TRP A 32 1.35 9.94 0.72
CA TRP A 32 1.10 8.51 0.63
C TRP A 32 1.99 7.90 -0.45
N TRP A 33 2.97 7.11 -0.04
CA TRP A 33 3.74 6.29 -0.95
C TRP A 33 3.03 4.97 -1.20
N MET A 34 2.92 4.55 -2.46
CA MET A 34 2.36 3.26 -2.86
C MET A 34 3.20 2.69 -4.01
N ASP A 35 3.68 1.45 -3.86
CA ASP A 35 4.47 0.75 -4.87
C ASP A 35 3.61 0.43 -6.11
N SER A 36 4.26 0.33 -7.27
CA SER A 36 3.57 0.12 -8.55
C SER A 36 2.89 -1.24 -8.70
N ASP A 37 3.29 -2.22 -7.88
CA ASP A 37 2.70 -3.56 -7.78
C ASP A 37 1.71 -3.67 -6.60
N ALA A 38 1.35 -2.55 -5.97
CA ALA A 38 0.25 -2.47 -5.00
C ALA A 38 -0.98 -1.87 -5.66
N PHE A 39 -2.11 -2.59 -5.61
CA PHE A 39 -3.37 -2.19 -6.25
C PHE A 39 -4.43 -1.87 -5.19
N PHE A 40 -5.22 -0.83 -5.42
CA PHE A 40 -6.48 -0.65 -4.70
C PHE A 40 -7.45 -1.74 -5.10
N THR A 41 -7.99 -2.43 -4.11
CA THR A 41 -9.02 -3.45 -4.28
C THR A 41 -10.29 -3.17 -3.49
N ASP A 42 -10.31 -2.11 -2.67
CA ASP A 42 -11.52 -1.48 -2.14
C ASP A 42 -11.58 -0.01 -2.57
N MET A 43 -12.47 0.30 -3.52
CA MET A 43 -12.63 1.65 -4.09
C MET A 43 -13.53 2.56 -3.23
N PHE A 44 -14.16 2.00 -2.18
CA PHE A 44 -15.08 2.73 -1.30
C PHE A 44 -14.54 2.90 0.12
N PHE A 45 -13.41 2.26 0.45
CA PHE A 45 -12.77 2.43 1.74
C PHE A 45 -12.05 3.78 1.81
N GLU A 46 -12.30 4.53 2.89
CA GLU A 46 -11.60 5.77 3.20
C GLU A 46 -10.64 5.53 4.37
N ILE A 47 -9.40 5.98 4.22
CA ILE A 47 -8.42 5.94 5.30
C ILE A 47 -8.95 6.78 6.48
N PRO A 48 -9.01 6.24 7.71
CA PRO A 48 -9.51 6.98 8.86
C PRO A 48 -8.46 7.97 9.38
N ILE A 49 -8.16 9.04 8.62
CA ILE A 49 -7.05 9.97 8.88
C ILE A 49 -7.04 10.52 10.31
N LEU A 50 -8.23 10.81 10.88
CA LEU A 50 -8.37 11.31 12.26
C LEU A 50 -7.82 10.34 13.33
N LYS A 51 -7.75 9.04 13.03
CA LYS A 51 -7.10 8.04 13.89
C LYS A 51 -5.60 8.34 14.09
N TYR A 52 -4.99 9.06 13.15
CA TYR A 52 -3.54 9.27 13.05
C TYR A 52 -3.07 10.67 13.46
N ASP A 53 -3.94 11.49 14.05
CA ASP A 53 -3.64 12.90 14.38
C ASP A 53 -2.35 13.09 15.21
N ARG A 54 -2.02 12.13 16.08
CA ARG A 54 -0.82 12.19 16.94
C ARG A 54 0.44 11.56 16.34
N TYR A 55 0.33 10.98 15.15
CA TYR A 55 1.37 10.23 14.48
C TYR A 55 1.86 10.97 13.23
N ASN A 56 3.08 10.65 12.82
CA ASN A 56 3.71 11.21 11.63
C ASN A 56 3.97 10.15 10.57
N MET A 57 4.00 8.87 10.95
CA MET A 57 4.10 7.76 10.00
C MET A 57 3.02 6.72 10.31
N VAL A 58 2.34 6.25 9.28
CA VAL A 58 1.40 5.13 9.36
C VAL A 58 1.84 4.07 8.36
N VAL A 59 2.10 2.87 8.86
CA VAL A 59 2.63 1.77 8.06
C VAL A 59 1.95 0.48 8.48
N HIS A 60 1.60 -0.37 7.51
CA HIS A 60 0.99 -1.66 7.84
C HIS A 60 2.03 -2.55 8.55
N GLY A 61 1.70 -3.09 9.72
CA GLY A 61 2.62 -3.95 10.46
C GLY A 61 2.08 -4.46 11.79
N TYR A 62 2.79 -5.42 12.38
CA TYR A 62 2.38 -6.10 13.60
C TYR A 62 3.38 -5.86 14.73
N PRO A 63 2.96 -5.28 15.88
CA PRO A 63 3.86 -5.03 17.00
C PRO A 63 4.59 -6.28 17.54
N SER A 64 3.93 -7.44 17.51
CA SER A 64 4.53 -8.72 17.90
C SER A 64 5.68 -9.11 16.97
N LEU A 65 5.47 -9.02 15.66
CA LEU A 65 6.52 -9.31 14.67
C LEU A 65 7.68 -8.31 14.77
N LEU A 66 7.39 -7.04 15.03
CA LEU A 66 8.42 -6.00 15.12
C LEU A 66 9.27 -6.14 16.38
N PHE A 67 8.65 -6.15 17.57
CA PHE A 67 9.39 -6.04 18.82
C PHE A 67 9.76 -7.39 19.45
N LYS A 68 8.92 -8.42 19.30
CA LYS A 68 9.20 -9.74 19.87
C LYS A 68 10.05 -10.57 18.92
N GLU A 69 9.63 -10.66 17.67
CA GLU A 69 10.30 -11.54 16.69
C GLU A 69 11.43 -10.86 15.93
N LYS A 70 11.41 -9.53 15.83
CA LYS A 70 12.33 -8.75 14.99
C LYS A 70 12.35 -9.27 13.55
N SER A 71 11.16 -9.57 13.03
CA SER A 71 10.98 -10.14 11.69
C SER A 71 11.20 -9.08 10.62
N TRP A 72 11.85 -9.43 9.52
CA TRP A 72 12.05 -8.53 8.37
C TRP A 72 10.77 -8.22 7.57
N ILE A 73 9.68 -8.95 7.86
CA ILE A 73 8.33 -8.72 7.33
C ILE A 73 7.39 -8.16 8.41
N ALA A 74 7.94 -7.58 9.48
CA ALA A 74 7.13 -7.04 10.57
C ALA A 74 6.25 -5.85 10.17
N LEU A 75 6.64 -5.13 9.12
CA LEU A 75 5.89 -4.05 8.47
C LEU A 75 6.17 -4.07 6.96
N ASN A 76 5.41 -3.30 6.18
CA ASN A 76 5.63 -3.15 4.74
C ASN A 76 5.78 -1.69 4.31
N THR A 77 6.85 -1.38 3.58
CA THR A 77 7.14 -0.02 3.08
C THR A 77 6.70 0.22 1.64
N GLY A 78 5.84 -0.64 1.11
CA GLY A 78 5.23 -0.47 -0.20
C GLY A 78 3.88 0.23 -0.19
N SER A 79 3.30 0.48 0.98
CA SER A 79 2.15 1.38 1.14
C SER A 79 2.17 1.99 2.53
N PHE A 80 2.44 3.28 2.63
CA PHE A 80 2.53 3.99 3.91
C PHE A 80 2.23 5.48 3.78
N LEU A 81 1.79 6.09 4.87
CA LEU A 81 1.57 7.51 5.00
C LEU A 81 2.72 8.14 5.78
N LEU A 82 3.21 9.27 5.32
CA LEU A 82 4.23 10.06 5.99
C LEU A 82 3.83 11.54 6.01
N ARG A 83 3.64 12.10 7.20
CA ARG A 83 3.20 13.48 7.42
C ARG A 83 4.29 14.44 6.96
N ASN A 84 3.95 15.52 6.27
CA ASN A 84 4.91 16.54 5.87
C ASN A 84 5.29 17.41 7.08
N CYS A 85 6.41 17.07 7.73
CA CYS A 85 6.90 17.79 8.91
C CYS A 85 8.39 17.55 9.12
N GLN A 86 9.00 18.33 10.02
CA GLN A 86 10.42 18.22 10.35
C GLN A 86 10.81 16.81 10.86
N TRP A 87 9.93 16.16 11.63
CA TRP A 87 10.18 14.81 12.12
C TRP A 87 10.36 13.83 10.95
N SER A 88 9.55 13.95 9.90
CA SER A 88 9.63 13.07 8.74
C SER A 88 10.88 13.32 7.90
N LEU A 89 11.31 14.59 7.76
CA LEU A 89 12.59 14.91 7.12
C LEU A 89 13.76 14.26 7.87
N ASN A 90 13.75 14.33 9.21
CA ASN A 90 14.77 13.70 10.05
C ASN A 90 14.73 12.16 9.96
N LEU A 91 13.52 11.57 9.85
CA LEU A 91 13.37 10.14 9.62
C LEU A 91 13.99 9.72 8.29
N LEU A 92 13.72 10.46 7.21
CA LEU A 92 14.29 10.18 5.89
C LEU A 92 15.83 10.22 5.92
N ASP A 93 16.40 11.21 6.62
CA ASP A 93 17.86 11.33 6.80
C ASP A 93 18.44 10.16 7.61
N SER A 94 17.69 9.63 8.57
CA SER A 94 18.09 8.47 9.40
C SER A 94 17.88 7.13 8.71
N TRP A 95 16.97 7.07 7.73
CA TRP A 95 16.63 5.86 6.98
C TRP A 95 17.56 5.66 5.77
N ALA A 96 17.95 6.74 5.10
CA ALA A 96 18.82 6.74 3.93
C ALA A 96 20.21 6.06 4.06
N PRO A 97 20.91 6.01 5.22
CA PRO A 97 22.33 5.63 5.27
C PRO A 97 22.66 4.21 4.78
N MET A 98 21.69 3.28 4.81
CA MET A 98 21.88 1.91 4.30
C MET A 98 21.59 1.77 2.79
N GLY A 99 21.14 2.86 2.14
CA GLY A 99 20.67 2.86 0.77
C GLY A 99 21.69 3.07 -0.36
N PRO A 100 22.83 3.79 -0.19
CA PRO A 100 23.78 4.01 -1.28
C PRO A 100 24.30 2.70 -1.87
N LYS A 101 24.09 2.49 -3.18
CA LYS A 101 24.46 1.25 -3.89
C LYS A 101 25.96 0.92 -3.78
N GLY A 102 26.29 -0.35 -4.03
CA GLY A 102 27.66 -0.86 -3.92
C GLY A 102 27.97 -1.29 -2.49
N SER A 103 29.22 -1.11 -2.06
CA SER A 103 29.72 -1.68 -0.80
C SER A 103 28.92 -1.27 0.42
N VAL A 104 28.40 -0.03 0.47
CA VAL A 104 27.58 0.45 1.61
C VAL A 104 26.32 -0.39 1.76
N ARG A 105 25.54 -0.55 0.69
CA ARG A 105 24.30 -1.34 0.68
C ARG A 105 24.56 -2.83 0.87
N ASP A 106 25.65 -3.36 0.33
CA ASP A 106 26.03 -4.77 0.48
C ASP A 106 26.40 -5.10 1.93
N GLU A 107 27.23 -4.29 2.58
CA GLU A 107 27.61 -4.48 3.98
C GLU A 107 26.42 -4.25 4.91
N ALA A 108 25.58 -3.24 4.64
CA ALA A 108 24.33 -3.04 5.36
C ALA A 108 23.39 -4.26 5.23
N GLY A 109 23.32 -4.89 4.06
CA GLY A 109 22.53 -6.11 3.84
C GLY A 109 22.97 -7.27 4.74
N LYS A 110 24.28 -7.42 4.96
CA LYS A 110 24.82 -8.42 5.90
C LYS A 110 24.41 -8.12 7.34
N ILE A 111 24.47 -6.85 7.75
CA ILE A 111 24.03 -6.41 9.09
C ILE A 111 22.54 -6.72 9.28
N LEU A 112 21.70 -6.35 8.31
CA LEU A 112 20.25 -6.58 8.38
C LEU A 112 19.93 -8.08 8.44
N THR A 113 20.60 -8.90 7.64
CA THR A 113 20.44 -10.36 7.65
C THR A 113 20.82 -10.97 9.01
N ALA A 114 21.87 -10.45 9.65
CA ALA A 114 22.29 -10.92 10.97
C ALA A 114 21.38 -10.46 12.12
N LYS A 115 20.61 -9.37 11.93
CA LYS A 115 19.81 -8.73 12.98
C LYS A 115 18.31 -9.00 12.87
N LEU A 116 17.81 -9.30 11.68
CA LEU A 116 16.38 -9.49 11.43
C LEU A 116 16.06 -10.95 11.15
N LYS A 117 15.08 -11.47 11.88
CA LYS A 117 14.63 -12.86 11.78
C LYS A 117 14.01 -13.10 10.41
N GLY A 118 14.42 -14.20 9.77
CA GLY A 118 13.85 -14.69 8.52
C GLY A 118 14.25 -13.91 7.26
N ARG A 119 15.13 -12.90 7.38
CA ARG A 119 15.62 -12.16 6.21
C ARG A 119 16.59 -13.02 5.40
N PRO A 120 16.38 -13.23 4.09
CA PRO A 120 17.36 -13.89 3.24
C PRO A 120 18.61 -13.01 3.02
N ALA A 121 19.69 -13.60 2.52
CA ALA A 121 20.94 -12.90 2.25
C ALA A 121 20.89 -12.16 0.90
N PHE A 122 20.75 -10.84 0.94
CA PHE A 122 20.82 -9.94 -0.21
C PHE A 122 21.15 -8.50 0.27
N GLU A 123 21.39 -7.59 -0.68
CA GLU A 123 21.66 -6.16 -0.44
C GLU A 123 20.63 -5.53 0.50
N ALA A 124 20.97 -4.44 1.21
CA ALA A 124 20.01 -3.73 2.04
C ALA A 124 18.81 -3.19 1.23
N ASP A 125 17.62 -3.36 1.79
CA ASP A 125 16.34 -2.84 1.30
C ASP A 125 15.74 -1.83 2.28
N ASP A 126 14.90 -0.93 1.77
CA ASP A 126 14.27 0.13 2.55
C ASP A 126 13.40 -0.43 3.69
N GLN A 127 12.64 -1.51 3.45
CA GLN A 127 11.78 -2.13 4.46
C GLN A 127 12.58 -2.64 5.67
N SER A 128 13.60 -3.46 5.41
CA SER A 128 14.47 -4.00 6.45
C SER A 128 15.23 -2.91 7.19
N ALA A 129 15.72 -1.89 6.49
CA ALA A 129 16.40 -0.76 7.11
C ALA A 129 15.49 0.04 8.05
N LEU A 130 14.22 0.27 7.65
CA LEU A 130 13.24 0.92 8.53
C LEU A 130 12.96 0.07 9.77
N ILE A 131 12.72 -1.22 9.60
CA ILE A 131 12.50 -2.16 10.72
C ILE A 131 13.67 -2.11 11.69
N TYR A 132 14.89 -2.19 11.18
CA TYR A 132 16.10 -2.11 11.99
C TYR A 132 16.20 -0.78 12.75
N LEU A 133 15.95 0.36 12.08
CA LEU A 133 15.93 1.68 12.68
C LEU A 133 14.91 1.76 13.84
N LEU A 134 13.67 1.33 13.60
CA LEU A 134 12.58 1.38 14.59
C LEU A 134 12.82 0.47 15.79
N ILE A 135 13.49 -0.68 15.60
CA ILE A 135 13.88 -1.57 16.70
C ILE A 135 15.05 -0.97 17.48
N SER A 136 16.09 -0.49 16.79
CA SER A 136 17.34 -0.03 17.40
C SER A 136 17.23 1.34 18.08
N ARG A 137 16.31 2.19 17.61
CA ARG A 137 16.09 3.56 18.10
C ARG A 137 14.62 3.78 18.48
N LYS A 138 14.01 2.76 19.10
CA LYS A 138 12.59 2.76 19.47
C LYS A 138 12.16 4.03 20.20
N ASP A 139 12.91 4.44 21.23
CA ASP A 139 12.56 5.58 22.08
C ASP A 139 12.64 6.93 21.34
N GLU A 140 13.33 6.99 20.20
CA GLU A 140 13.46 8.18 19.36
C GLU A 140 12.33 8.29 18.32
N TRP A 141 11.84 7.16 17.79
CA TRP A 141 10.95 7.17 16.62
C TRP A 141 9.53 6.65 16.87
N MET A 142 9.37 5.65 17.74
CA MET A 142 8.12 4.88 17.80
C MET A 142 6.94 5.64 18.43
N ASP A 143 7.18 6.75 19.12
CA ASP A 143 6.11 7.61 19.64
C ASP A 143 5.29 8.27 18.51
N LYS A 144 5.88 8.41 17.32
CA LYS A 144 5.26 9.00 16.12
C LYS A 144 4.96 8.00 15.00
N VAL A 145 5.20 6.71 15.21
CA VAL A 145 4.89 5.64 14.25
C VAL A 145 3.66 4.86 14.67
N PHE A 146 2.66 4.80 13.80
CA PHE A 146 1.50 3.93 13.96
C PHE A 146 1.66 2.67 13.11
N LEU A 147 1.63 1.51 13.76
CA LEU A 147 1.59 0.21 13.08
C LEU A 147 0.13 -0.17 12.84
N GLU A 148 -0.33 0.01 11.61
CA GLU A 148 -1.71 -0.28 11.22
C GLU A 148 -1.87 -1.78 10.92
N ASN A 149 -2.92 -2.38 11.47
CA ASN A 149 -3.27 -3.78 11.25
C ASN A 149 -4.78 -4.04 11.37
N SER A 150 -5.60 -2.99 11.41
CA SER A 150 -7.07 -3.10 11.43
C SER A 150 -7.69 -3.15 10.04
N TYR A 151 -6.93 -2.80 9.01
CA TYR A 151 -7.30 -2.95 7.60
C TYR A 151 -6.01 -3.14 6.77
N TYR A 152 -6.14 -3.58 5.53
CA TYR A 152 -5.01 -3.83 4.64
C TYR A 152 -4.53 -2.55 3.96
N LEU A 153 -3.86 -1.66 4.71
CA LEU A 153 -3.03 -0.61 4.11
C LEU A 153 -1.95 -1.23 3.20
N HIS A 154 -1.51 -2.44 3.53
CA HIS A 154 -0.83 -3.39 2.65
C HIS A 154 -1.43 -4.79 2.88
N GLY A 155 -1.87 -5.47 1.82
CA GLY A 155 -2.38 -6.83 1.86
C GLY A 155 -1.54 -7.79 1.01
N TYR A 156 -0.98 -8.83 1.61
CA TYR A 156 -0.14 -9.80 0.91
C TYR A 156 -0.98 -10.67 -0.04
N TRP A 157 -0.77 -10.50 -1.35
CA TRP A 157 -1.64 -11.02 -2.40
C TRP A 157 -1.92 -12.52 -2.33
N VAL A 158 -0.93 -13.34 -1.94
CA VAL A 158 -1.08 -14.81 -1.90
C VAL A 158 -2.22 -15.25 -0.97
N GLY A 159 -2.48 -14.51 0.12
CA GLY A 159 -3.57 -14.81 1.04
C GLY A 159 -4.93 -14.22 0.65
N LEU A 160 -4.98 -13.41 -0.41
CA LEU A 160 -6.15 -12.58 -0.75
C LEU A 160 -6.77 -12.96 -2.09
N VAL A 161 -5.96 -13.13 -3.14
CA VAL A 161 -6.46 -13.19 -4.52
C VAL A 161 -7.37 -14.39 -4.79
N ASP A 162 -7.15 -15.51 -4.10
CA ASP A 162 -7.96 -16.73 -4.25
C ASP A 162 -9.30 -16.64 -3.50
N ARG A 163 -9.49 -15.58 -2.69
CA ARG A 163 -10.70 -15.36 -1.89
C ARG A 163 -11.66 -14.31 -2.48
N TYR A 164 -11.32 -13.70 -3.61
CA TYR A 164 -12.13 -12.63 -4.19
C TYR A 164 -13.58 -13.05 -4.50
N GLU A 165 -13.79 -14.27 -5.01
CA GLU A 165 -15.14 -14.79 -5.23
C GLU A 165 -15.93 -14.92 -3.91
N GLU A 166 -15.27 -15.35 -2.83
CA GLU A 166 -15.87 -15.42 -1.48
C GLU A 166 -16.27 -14.01 -1.01
N TYR A 167 -15.40 -13.01 -1.20
CA TYR A 167 -15.69 -11.64 -0.81
C TYR A 167 -16.86 -11.04 -1.59
N ILE A 168 -16.95 -11.31 -2.89
CA ILE A 168 -18.06 -10.87 -3.75
C ILE A 168 -19.39 -11.49 -3.29
N GLU A 169 -19.37 -12.75 -2.87
CA GLU A 169 -20.58 -13.47 -2.45
C GLU A 169 -21.07 -13.03 -1.06
N ARG A 170 -20.15 -12.82 -0.12
CA ARG A 170 -20.48 -12.69 1.31
C ARG A 170 -20.41 -11.27 1.85
N ASN A 171 -19.66 -10.38 1.18
CA ASN A 171 -19.32 -9.06 1.68
C ASN A 171 -19.61 -7.97 0.65
N HIS A 172 -19.17 -6.75 0.94
CA HIS A 172 -19.28 -5.59 0.07
C HIS A 172 -18.04 -4.69 0.26
N PRO A 173 -17.70 -3.82 -0.72
CA PRO A 173 -16.62 -2.86 -0.56
C PRO A 173 -16.95 -1.79 0.51
N GLY A 174 -15.93 -1.08 0.97
CA GLY A 174 -15.95 -0.08 2.04
C GLY A 174 -15.43 -0.61 3.39
N LEU A 175 -14.94 -1.85 3.45
CA LEU A 175 -14.50 -2.49 4.70
C LEU A 175 -12.97 -2.41 4.89
N GLY A 176 -12.22 -2.54 3.79
CA GLY A 176 -10.75 -2.43 3.77
C GLY A 176 -9.95 -3.58 4.41
N ASP A 177 -10.58 -4.54 5.07
CA ASP A 177 -9.95 -5.60 5.89
C ASP A 177 -10.08 -7.03 5.29
N GLU A 178 -10.00 -8.09 6.09
CA GLU A 178 -10.11 -9.48 5.62
C GLU A 178 -11.41 -9.86 4.91
N ARG A 179 -12.43 -9.00 5.01
CA ARG A 179 -13.73 -9.18 4.34
C ARG A 179 -13.73 -8.57 2.94
N TRP A 180 -12.98 -7.49 2.74
CA TRP A 180 -12.77 -6.82 1.46
C TRP A 180 -11.48 -5.98 1.53
N PRO A 181 -10.34 -6.48 1.01
CA PRO A 181 -9.05 -5.84 1.27
C PRO A 181 -8.93 -4.48 0.59
N PHE A 182 -8.39 -3.49 1.31
CA PHE A 182 -8.16 -2.16 0.75
C PHE A 182 -7.07 -2.17 -0.32
N VAL A 183 -5.90 -2.71 0.02
CA VAL A 183 -4.76 -2.86 -0.89
C VAL A 183 -4.41 -4.33 -1.06
N THR A 184 -4.24 -4.76 -2.30
CA THR A 184 -3.60 -6.03 -2.64
C THR A 184 -2.23 -5.76 -3.26
N HIS A 185 -1.18 -6.19 -2.58
CA HIS A 185 0.21 -5.90 -2.92
C HIS A 185 0.93 -7.16 -3.37
N PHE A 186 1.40 -7.15 -4.62
CA PHE A 186 2.03 -8.26 -5.32
C PHE A 186 3.52 -8.43 -4.99
N VAL A 187 3.88 -8.31 -3.71
CA VAL A 187 5.26 -8.48 -3.23
C VAL A 187 5.87 -9.78 -3.76
N GLY A 188 7.07 -9.66 -4.33
CA GLY A 188 7.82 -10.77 -4.93
C GLY A 188 7.46 -11.05 -6.39
N CYS A 189 6.35 -10.52 -6.91
CA CYS A 189 6.09 -10.47 -8.33
C CYS A 189 6.92 -9.35 -8.96
N LYS A 190 7.65 -9.65 -10.04
CA LYS A 190 8.44 -8.65 -10.76
C LYS A 190 8.08 -8.66 -12.23
N PRO A 191 6.86 -8.26 -12.63
CA PRO A 191 6.43 -8.36 -14.04
C PRO A 191 7.28 -7.49 -14.99
N CYS A 192 7.92 -6.44 -14.49
CA CYS A 192 8.84 -5.60 -15.26
C CYS A 192 10.32 -6.05 -15.18
N GLY A 193 10.66 -6.94 -14.24
CA GLY A 193 12.03 -7.41 -13.98
C GLY A 193 12.18 -8.91 -14.25
N GLY A 194 13.40 -9.40 -14.48
CA GLY A 194 13.59 -10.80 -14.92
C GLY A 194 13.39 -11.87 -13.82
N TYR A 195 13.64 -11.56 -12.54
CA TYR A 195 13.69 -12.55 -11.46
C TYR A 195 12.79 -12.19 -10.28
N GLY A 196 11.58 -12.78 -10.24
CA GLY A 196 10.65 -12.72 -9.10
C GLY A 196 10.66 -14.00 -8.26
N ASP A 197 10.02 -13.95 -7.10
CA ASP A 197 9.92 -15.07 -6.15
C ASP A 197 8.80 -16.06 -6.53
N TYR A 198 7.92 -15.66 -7.45
CA TYR A 198 6.79 -16.45 -7.96
C TYR A 198 6.86 -16.56 -9.47
N SER A 199 6.16 -17.55 -10.04
CA SER A 199 6.04 -17.67 -11.50
C SER A 199 5.34 -16.47 -12.10
N LEU A 200 5.85 -16.00 -13.23
CA LEU A 200 5.31 -14.84 -13.94
C LEU A 200 3.82 -15.03 -14.28
N ASP A 201 3.45 -16.22 -14.76
CA ASP A 201 2.06 -16.53 -15.11
C ASP A 201 1.11 -16.40 -13.92
N ARG A 202 1.49 -16.90 -12.74
CA ARG A 202 0.67 -16.78 -11.53
C ARG A 202 0.53 -15.32 -11.12
N CYS A 203 1.61 -14.56 -11.17
CA CYS A 203 1.60 -13.14 -10.88
C CYS A 203 0.66 -12.38 -11.81
N LEU A 204 0.80 -12.55 -13.12
CA LEU A 204 0.00 -11.83 -14.12
C LEU A 204 -1.49 -12.18 -14.02
N GLN A 205 -1.84 -13.46 -13.89
CA GLN A 205 -3.23 -13.88 -13.69
C GLN A 205 -3.83 -13.32 -12.41
N SER A 206 -3.05 -13.28 -11.33
CA SER A 206 -3.52 -12.76 -10.05
C SER A 206 -3.64 -11.23 -10.06
N MET A 207 -2.75 -10.54 -10.77
CA MET A 207 -2.84 -9.10 -11.03
C MET A 207 -4.08 -8.77 -11.88
N GLU A 208 -4.37 -9.54 -12.91
CA GLU A 208 -5.60 -9.38 -13.72
C GLU A 208 -6.85 -9.57 -12.85
N ARG A 209 -6.86 -10.58 -11.96
CA ARG A 209 -7.95 -10.78 -10.99
C ARG A 209 -8.13 -9.58 -10.07
N ALA A 210 -7.05 -9.08 -9.47
CA ALA A 210 -7.11 -7.93 -8.57
C ALA A 210 -7.56 -6.65 -9.31
N PHE A 211 -7.03 -6.41 -10.51
CA PHE A 211 -7.46 -5.30 -11.35
C PHE A 211 -8.96 -5.39 -11.66
N ASN A 212 -9.44 -6.52 -12.18
CA ASN A 212 -10.85 -6.70 -12.52
C ASN A 212 -11.76 -6.69 -11.27
N PHE A 213 -11.27 -7.15 -10.11
CA PHE A 213 -12.00 -7.08 -8.84
C PHE A 213 -12.24 -5.63 -8.40
N ALA A 214 -11.22 -4.79 -8.57
CA ALA A 214 -11.30 -3.36 -8.33
C ALA A 214 -12.14 -2.64 -9.40
N ASP A 215 -11.86 -2.87 -10.67
CA ASP A 215 -12.51 -2.19 -11.80
C ASP A 215 -14.01 -2.51 -11.87
N ASN A 216 -14.42 -3.71 -11.43
CA ASN A 216 -15.84 -4.03 -11.26
C ASN A 216 -16.60 -3.07 -10.32
N GLN A 217 -15.93 -2.50 -9.32
CA GLN A 217 -16.55 -1.53 -8.40
C GLN A 217 -16.84 -0.21 -9.13
N LEU A 218 -15.96 0.19 -10.06
CA LEU A 218 -16.15 1.34 -10.93
C LEU A 218 -17.16 1.04 -12.05
N LEU A 219 -16.99 -0.03 -12.82
CA LEU A 219 -17.84 -0.39 -13.96
C LEU A 219 -19.32 -0.54 -13.56
N LYS A 220 -19.60 -1.02 -12.35
CA LYS A 220 -20.98 -1.13 -11.83
C LYS A 220 -21.71 0.21 -11.86
N SER A 221 -21.00 1.33 -11.63
CA SER A 221 -21.59 2.67 -11.74
C SER A 221 -22.15 2.96 -13.13
N TYR A 222 -21.45 2.49 -14.15
CA TYR A 222 -21.80 2.67 -15.56
C TYR A 222 -22.71 1.55 -16.09
N GLY A 223 -23.10 0.58 -15.26
CA GLY A 223 -23.98 -0.52 -15.66
C GLY A 223 -23.25 -1.65 -16.38
N PHE A 224 -21.96 -1.84 -16.07
CA PHE A 224 -21.13 -2.92 -16.60
C PHE A 224 -20.46 -3.73 -15.47
N SER A 225 -19.99 -4.93 -15.82
CA SER A 225 -19.02 -5.69 -15.02
C SER A 225 -18.15 -6.53 -15.95
N HIS A 226 -16.97 -6.95 -15.52
CA HIS A 226 -16.24 -8.03 -16.16
C HIS A 226 -17.07 -9.31 -16.21
N ARG A 227 -16.85 -10.13 -17.26
CA ARG A 227 -17.49 -11.45 -17.38
C ARG A 227 -17.02 -12.45 -16.33
N GLY A 228 -15.79 -12.27 -15.85
CA GLY A 228 -15.16 -12.99 -14.74
C GLY A 228 -13.85 -12.29 -14.38
N LEU A 229 -13.24 -12.62 -13.23
CA LEU A 229 -12.03 -11.94 -12.76
C LEU A 229 -10.79 -12.21 -13.62
N LEU A 230 -10.79 -13.27 -14.43
CA LEU A 230 -9.73 -13.58 -15.41
C LEU A 230 -10.17 -13.26 -16.85
N SER A 231 -11.04 -12.26 -17.03
CA SER A 231 -11.50 -11.87 -18.37
C SER A 231 -11.44 -10.37 -18.55
N PRO A 232 -10.76 -9.87 -19.61
CA PRO A 232 -10.77 -8.45 -19.93
C PRO A 232 -12.12 -8.01 -20.52
N ASN A 233 -12.98 -8.95 -20.92
CA ASN A 233 -14.26 -8.64 -21.53
C ASN A 233 -15.29 -8.22 -20.48
N VAL A 234 -15.97 -7.10 -20.75
CA VAL A 234 -17.09 -6.62 -19.95
C VAL A 234 -18.43 -7.12 -20.50
N LYS A 235 -19.43 -7.15 -19.63
CA LYS A 235 -20.84 -7.40 -19.93
C LYS A 235 -21.68 -6.29 -19.31
N ARG A 236 -22.79 -5.98 -19.96
CA ARG A 236 -23.80 -5.09 -19.43
C ARG A 236 -24.57 -5.79 -18.31
N ILE A 237 -24.84 -5.09 -17.21
CA ILE A 237 -25.57 -5.63 -16.04
C ILE A 237 -26.95 -4.97 -15.84
N ARG A 238 -27.30 -3.97 -16.65
CA ARG A 238 -28.64 -3.32 -16.66
C ARG A 238 -29.00 -2.81 -18.06
N ASN A 239 -30.30 -2.70 -18.36
CA ASN A 239 -30.77 -2.12 -19.63
C ASN A 239 -30.43 -0.63 -19.74
N GLU A 240 -30.37 -0.13 -20.98
CA GLU A 240 -30.26 1.30 -21.22
C GLU A 240 -31.53 2.03 -20.78
N THR A 241 -31.36 3.24 -20.29
CA THR A 241 -32.45 4.09 -19.85
C THR A 241 -32.25 5.49 -20.42
N THR A 242 -33.36 6.12 -20.82
CA THR A 242 -33.39 7.55 -21.15
C THR A 242 -33.41 8.43 -19.91
N ARG A 243 -33.47 7.83 -18.71
CA ARG A 243 -33.48 8.49 -17.40
C ARG A 243 -32.30 8.04 -16.52
N PRO A 244 -31.05 8.35 -16.92
CA PRO A 244 -29.86 7.84 -16.24
C PRO A 244 -29.70 8.37 -14.81
N LEU A 245 -30.25 9.53 -14.49
CA LEU A 245 -30.15 10.14 -13.16
C LEU A 245 -31.03 9.45 -12.11
N GLU A 246 -32.21 8.94 -12.50
CA GLU A 246 -33.08 8.19 -11.59
C GLU A 246 -32.43 6.87 -11.13
N VAL A 247 -31.59 6.26 -11.96
CA VAL A 247 -30.88 5.00 -11.68
C VAL A 247 -29.57 5.23 -10.90
N ALA A 248 -29.00 6.44 -10.98
CA ALA A 248 -27.75 6.77 -10.30
C ALA A 248 -27.93 6.91 -8.78
N ASP A 249 -29.13 7.24 -8.30
CA ASP A 249 -29.41 7.39 -6.87
C ASP A 249 -29.54 6.02 -6.16
N ASP A 250 -29.91 4.95 -6.88
CA ASP A 250 -29.97 3.58 -6.35
C ASP A 250 -28.58 2.93 -6.19
N ILE A 251 -27.60 3.40 -6.96
CA ILE A 251 -26.23 2.88 -6.92
C ILE A 251 -25.42 3.94 -6.19
N ASN A 252 -25.34 3.80 -4.86
CA ASN A 252 -24.61 4.66 -3.89
C ASN A 252 -23.19 5.10 -4.34
N ILE A 253 -23.11 5.95 -5.35
CA ILE A 253 -21.89 6.55 -5.89
C ILE A 253 -21.87 8.03 -5.55
N ARG A 254 -23.04 8.61 -5.21
CA ARG A 254 -23.17 10.03 -4.84
C ARG A 254 -23.16 10.30 -3.34
N THR A 255 -23.19 9.27 -2.49
CA THR A 255 -23.45 9.45 -1.05
C THR A 255 -22.21 9.57 -0.17
N SER A 256 -20.98 9.34 -0.67
CA SER A 256 -19.77 9.69 0.09
C SER A 256 -19.40 11.18 -0.03
N MET A 257 -19.72 11.85 -1.15
CA MET A 257 -19.38 13.26 -1.35
C MET A 257 -20.26 14.28 -0.59
N HIS A 258 -21.36 13.86 0.03
CA HIS A 258 -22.33 14.78 0.66
C HIS A 258 -22.64 14.55 2.14
N ARG A 259 -22.11 13.51 2.79
CA ARG A 259 -22.33 13.32 4.24
C ARG A 259 -21.39 14.10 5.16
N GLY A 260 -20.47 14.90 4.59
CA GLY A 260 -19.52 15.73 5.35
C GLY A 260 -19.93 17.18 5.63
N SER A 261 -21.13 17.66 5.25
CA SER A 261 -21.46 19.10 5.37
C SER A 261 -22.87 19.45 5.86
N VAL A 262 -23.56 18.54 6.56
CA VAL A 262 -24.80 18.90 7.28
C VAL A 262 -24.72 18.43 8.72
N SER A 263 -23.93 19.16 9.51
CA SER A 263 -24.20 19.36 10.93
C SER A 263 -25.21 20.52 10.98
N GLU A 264 -26.50 20.18 11.04
CA GLU A 264 -27.53 21.13 11.40
C GLU A 264 -27.43 21.44 12.91
N LYS A 265 -27.41 22.75 13.18
CA LYS A 265 -27.49 23.49 14.45
C LYS A 265 -27.93 22.74 15.70
#